data_AF-A0A9P4T5S3-F1
#
_entry.id   AF-A0A9P4T5S3-F1
#
_cell.length_a   1.000
_cell.length_b   1.000
_cell.length_c   1.000
_cell.angle_alpha   90.00
_cell.angle_beta   90.00
_cell.angle_gamma   90.00
#
_symmetry.space_group_name_H-M   'P 1'
#
loop_
_entity.id
_entity.type
_entity.pdbx_description
1 polymer ?
#
loop_
_entity_poly.entity_id
_entity_poly.type
_entity_poly.pdbx_seq_one_letter_code
_entity_poly.pdbx_strand_id
1 'polypeptide(L)'
;MSLDAIRSQLTADDFSASIDEAHTSLPSSITLIWARGGSNASTLHTIISTVSGNLTHLALHRGNLTDPPAQREDALTQDDADTLASLLAAAPKLTKLELGFAGYAPDSVTYAPSLEGTQATTADIPAAGATPLVYPSTFAKSIGNLVSFIATGQVDFVLPVILGSLDGTKLTELALGDTVVPSSAELEKLAAETGKLQRLYLAANVDTAAAKKLVDANKGLKETRVYVLD
;
A
#
# COMPACT_ATOMS: atom_id res chain seq x y z
N MET A 1 24.27 -4.78 5.31
CA MET A 1 23.72 -6.02 4.75
C MET A 1 23.66 -5.89 3.25
N SER A 2 23.99 -6.95 2.51
CA SER A 2 24.04 -6.99 1.04
C SER A 2 23.00 -7.97 0.48
N LEU A 3 22.73 -7.91 -0.82
CA LEU A 3 21.86 -8.87 -1.52
C LEU A 3 22.39 -10.31 -1.38
N ASP A 4 23.70 -10.49 -1.36
CA ASP A 4 24.31 -11.82 -1.19
C ASP A 4 23.98 -12.46 0.16
N ALA A 5 23.80 -11.65 1.21
CA ALA A 5 23.37 -12.15 2.52
C ALA A 5 21.93 -12.69 2.49
N ILE A 6 21.09 -12.16 1.61
CA ILE A 6 19.72 -12.67 1.39
C ILE A 6 19.77 -13.91 0.48
N ARG A 7 20.55 -13.86 -0.61
CA ARG A 7 20.74 -15.01 -1.53
C ARG A 7 21.22 -16.27 -0.81
N SER A 8 22.09 -16.12 0.20
CA SER A 8 22.59 -17.26 0.97
C SER A 8 21.56 -17.91 1.92
N GLN A 9 20.41 -17.27 2.14
CA GLN A 9 19.33 -17.78 2.99
C GLN A 9 18.15 -18.36 2.21
N LEU A 10 18.11 -18.17 0.88
CA LEU A 10 17.00 -18.55 0.03
C LEU A 10 17.47 -19.50 -1.08
N THR A 11 16.53 -20.25 -1.66
CA THR A 11 16.79 -20.91 -2.93
C THR A 11 16.89 -19.86 -4.05
N ALA A 12 17.55 -20.21 -5.17
CA ALA A 12 17.65 -19.30 -6.31
C ALA A 12 16.26 -18.92 -6.86
N ASP A 13 15.34 -19.88 -6.88
CA ASP A 13 13.98 -19.69 -7.35
C ASP A 13 13.22 -18.72 -6.41
N ASP A 14 13.24 -18.97 -5.09
CA ASP A 14 12.59 -18.11 -4.09
C ASP A 14 13.11 -16.68 -4.14
N PHE A 15 14.42 -16.52 -4.31
CA PHE A 15 15.07 -15.22 -4.42
C PHE A 15 14.57 -14.47 -5.67
N SER A 16 14.64 -15.10 -6.84
CA SER A 16 14.22 -14.50 -8.12
C SER A 16 12.72 -14.19 -8.18
N ALA A 17 11.90 -15.00 -7.51
CA ALA A 17 10.45 -14.83 -7.47
C ALA A 17 9.98 -13.75 -6.48
N SER A 18 10.84 -13.32 -5.55
CA SER A 18 10.45 -12.45 -4.44
C SER A 18 11.18 -11.11 -4.39
N ILE A 19 12.25 -10.92 -5.16
CA ILE A 19 13.05 -9.68 -5.17
C ILE A 19 13.17 -9.14 -6.59
N ASP A 20 12.83 -7.87 -6.75
CA ASP A 20 13.21 -7.12 -7.94
C ASP A 20 14.62 -6.55 -7.72
N GLU A 21 15.61 -7.24 -8.27
CA GLU A 21 17.01 -6.86 -8.13
C GLU A 21 17.34 -5.53 -8.81
N ALA A 22 16.67 -5.21 -9.92
CA ALA A 22 16.95 -4.02 -10.71
C ALA A 22 16.59 -2.73 -9.96
N HIS A 23 15.58 -2.81 -9.10
CA HIS A 23 15.07 -1.66 -8.34
C HIS A 23 15.44 -1.70 -6.85
N THR A 24 16.11 -2.76 -6.39
CA THR A 24 16.58 -2.88 -5.00
C THR A 24 17.90 -2.14 -4.77
N SER A 25 17.97 -1.35 -3.70
CA SER A 25 19.17 -0.58 -3.30
C SER A 25 19.40 -0.72 -1.78
N LEU A 26 19.96 -1.86 -1.39
CA LEU A 26 20.24 -2.18 0.00
C LEU A 26 21.34 -1.30 0.62
N PRO A 27 21.35 -1.13 1.96
CA PRO A 27 20.47 -1.77 2.94
C PRO A 27 19.18 -1.00 3.24
N SER A 28 18.99 0.19 2.66
CA SER A 28 17.91 1.11 3.04
C SER A 28 16.65 1.01 2.18
N SER A 29 16.75 0.41 1.00
CA SER A 29 15.66 0.26 0.04
C SER A 29 15.59 -1.15 -0.50
N ILE A 30 14.40 -1.74 -0.52
CA ILE A 30 14.16 -3.04 -1.15
C ILE A 30 12.86 -3.03 -1.94
N THR A 31 12.88 -3.69 -3.09
CA THR A 31 11.71 -3.88 -3.95
C THR A 31 11.41 -5.37 -3.99
N LEU A 32 10.23 -5.73 -3.51
CA LEU A 32 9.79 -7.10 -3.35
C LEU A 32 8.63 -7.40 -4.29
N ILE A 33 8.64 -8.63 -4.81
CA ILE A 33 7.56 -9.19 -5.60
C ILE A 33 6.70 -10.01 -4.65
N TRP A 34 5.46 -9.59 -4.46
CA TRP A 34 4.46 -10.30 -3.67
C TRP A 34 3.66 -11.21 -4.57
N ALA A 35 3.89 -12.52 -4.44
CA ALA A 35 3.24 -13.52 -5.28
C ALA A 35 1.73 -13.54 -5.03
N ARG A 36 0.99 -13.86 -6.10
CA ARG A 36 -0.46 -14.04 -6.01
C ARG A 36 -0.82 -15.17 -5.04
N GLY A 37 -1.96 -14.99 -4.36
CA GLY A 37 -2.39 -15.84 -3.25
C GLY A 37 -1.43 -15.86 -2.05
N GLY A 38 -0.51 -14.90 -1.93
CA GLY A 38 0.42 -14.81 -0.80
C GLY A 38 1.40 -15.98 -0.68
N SER A 39 1.59 -16.76 -1.75
CA SER A 39 2.37 -18.02 -1.73
C SER A 39 3.82 -17.86 -1.29
N ASN A 40 4.41 -16.67 -1.41
CA ASN A 40 5.77 -16.37 -0.97
C ASN A 40 5.85 -15.57 0.35
N ALA A 41 4.77 -15.49 1.14
CA ALA A 41 4.74 -14.71 2.39
C ALA A 41 5.89 -15.04 3.37
N SER A 42 6.19 -16.33 3.56
CA SER A 42 7.29 -16.78 4.42
C SER A 42 8.67 -16.32 3.91
N THR A 43 8.86 -16.35 2.59
CA THR A 43 10.06 -15.83 1.92
C THR A 43 10.19 -14.32 2.11
N LEU A 44 9.11 -13.57 1.92
CA LEU A 44 9.09 -12.11 2.16
C LEU A 44 9.45 -11.77 3.61
N HIS A 45 8.93 -12.53 4.58
CA HIS A 45 9.29 -12.36 5.99
C HIS A 45 10.78 -12.62 6.26
N THR A 46 11.33 -13.67 5.65
CA THR A 46 12.76 -13.99 5.78
C THR A 46 13.61 -12.85 5.22
N ILE A 47 13.22 -12.30 4.06
CA ILE A 47 13.90 -11.16 3.44
C ILE A 47 13.83 -9.92 4.33
N ILE A 48 12.63 -9.51 4.76
CA ILE A 48 12.46 -8.31 5.58
C ILE A 48 13.17 -8.44 6.92
N SER A 49 13.06 -9.59 7.59
CA SER A 49 13.75 -9.81 8.87
C SER A 49 15.27 -9.65 8.73
N THR A 50 15.84 -10.09 7.61
CA THR A 50 17.27 -9.93 7.28
C THR A 50 17.65 -8.45 7.14
N VAL A 51 16.84 -7.61 6.49
CA VAL A 51 17.21 -6.21 6.19
C VAL A 51 16.60 -5.15 7.11
N SER A 52 15.67 -5.56 7.99
CA SER A 52 14.81 -4.72 8.85
C SER A 52 15.54 -3.60 9.59
N GLY A 53 16.74 -3.87 10.09
CA GLY A 53 17.49 -2.95 10.95
C GLY A 53 17.85 -1.61 10.31
N ASN A 54 17.87 -1.51 8.98
CA ASN A 54 18.18 -0.28 8.24
C ASN A 54 17.16 0.07 7.16
N LEU A 55 16.09 -0.72 7.03
CA LEU A 55 15.13 -0.54 5.94
C LEU A 55 14.29 0.71 6.17
N THR A 56 14.43 1.68 5.28
CA THR A 56 13.68 2.94 5.30
C THR A 56 12.67 3.06 4.16
N HIS A 57 12.85 2.26 3.10
CA HIS A 57 12.02 2.21 1.92
C HIS A 57 11.67 0.75 1.57
N LEU A 58 10.38 0.47 1.46
CA LEU A 58 9.85 -0.82 1.00
C LEU A 58 8.90 -0.57 -0.17
N ALA A 59 9.21 -1.19 -1.30
CA ALA A 59 8.29 -1.31 -2.42
C ALA A 59 7.79 -2.76 -2.51
N LEU A 60 6.47 -2.94 -2.59
CA LEU A 60 5.80 -4.23 -2.75
C LEU A 60 4.98 -4.21 -4.03
N HIS A 61 5.30 -5.10 -4.96
CA HIS A 61 4.60 -5.24 -6.23
C HIS A 61 3.93 -6.60 -6.33
N ARG A 62 2.63 -6.62 -6.61
CA ARG A 62 1.86 -7.85 -6.82
C ARG A 62 1.26 -7.88 -8.21
N GLY A 63 1.53 -8.98 -8.92
CA GLY A 63 1.18 -9.12 -10.32
C GLY A 63 1.98 -8.18 -11.23
N ASN A 64 1.60 -8.15 -12.51
CA ASN A 64 2.25 -7.31 -13.51
C ASN A 64 1.20 -6.48 -14.26
N LEU A 65 1.37 -5.15 -14.25
CA LEU A 65 0.45 -4.22 -14.91
C LEU A 65 0.41 -4.41 -16.44
N THR A 66 1.43 -5.04 -17.03
CA THR A 66 1.46 -5.35 -18.46
C THR A 66 0.67 -6.61 -18.83
N ASP A 67 0.24 -7.42 -17.84
CA ASP A 67 -0.54 -8.63 -18.11
C ASP A 67 -1.93 -8.26 -18.66
N PRO A 68 -2.51 -9.06 -19.57
CA PRO A 68 -3.89 -8.87 -20.02
C PRO A 68 -4.87 -8.85 -18.83
N PRO A 69 -5.94 -8.02 -18.84
CA PRO A 69 -6.94 -7.98 -17.75
C PRO A 69 -7.42 -9.37 -17.31
N ALA A 70 -7.81 -10.25 -18.22
CA ALA A 70 -8.28 -11.60 -17.87
C ALA A 70 -7.26 -12.45 -17.08
N GLN A 71 -5.98 -12.09 -17.12
CA GLN A 71 -4.91 -12.74 -16.37
C GLN A 71 -4.52 -11.96 -15.10
N ARG A 72 -5.21 -10.87 -14.76
CA ARG A 72 -4.95 -10.02 -13.59
C ARG A 72 -5.98 -10.22 -12.48
N GLU A 73 -6.97 -11.09 -12.66
CA GLU A 73 -7.84 -11.49 -11.55
C GLU A 73 -7.00 -12.09 -10.41
N ASP A 74 -7.16 -11.51 -9.22
CA ASP A 74 -6.39 -11.88 -8.03
C ASP A 74 -7.20 -11.55 -6.77
N ALA A 75 -7.85 -12.59 -6.23
CA ALA A 75 -8.59 -12.50 -4.98
C ALA A 75 -7.63 -12.37 -3.79
N LEU A 76 -7.80 -11.31 -3.00
CA LEU A 76 -7.05 -11.12 -1.77
C LEU A 76 -7.74 -11.85 -0.61
N THR A 77 -6.92 -12.37 0.30
CA THR A 77 -7.38 -13.17 1.44
C THR A 77 -6.98 -12.50 2.75
N GLN A 78 -7.50 -13.01 3.88
CA GLN A 78 -7.05 -12.56 5.20
C GLN A 78 -5.54 -12.79 5.39
N ASP A 79 -5.00 -13.89 4.87
CA ASP A 79 -3.57 -14.19 4.91
C ASP A 79 -2.74 -13.11 4.20
N ASP A 80 -3.30 -12.49 3.15
CA ASP A 80 -2.65 -11.39 2.46
C ASP A 80 -2.59 -10.11 3.32
N ALA A 81 -3.69 -9.78 3.99
CA ALA A 81 -3.74 -8.66 4.93
C ALA A 81 -2.78 -8.86 6.11
N ASP A 82 -2.74 -10.08 6.67
CA ASP A 82 -1.85 -10.47 7.77
C ASP A 82 -0.38 -10.44 7.36
N THR A 83 -0.07 -10.87 6.13
CA THR A 83 1.27 -10.80 5.55
C THR A 83 1.73 -9.34 5.46
N LEU A 84 0.92 -8.46 4.84
CA LEU A 84 1.28 -7.05 4.72
C LEU A 84 1.48 -6.40 6.10
N ALA A 85 0.56 -6.62 7.04
CA ALA A 85 0.67 -6.10 8.39
C ALA A 85 1.95 -6.55 9.09
N SER A 86 2.29 -7.83 8.94
CA SER A 86 3.48 -8.42 9.55
C SER A 86 4.78 -7.92 8.91
N LEU A 87 4.80 -7.69 7.58
CA LEU A 87 5.96 -7.12 6.88
C LEU A 87 6.24 -5.69 7.33
N LEU A 88 5.19 -4.87 7.47
CA LEU A 88 5.32 -3.49 7.96
C LEU A 88 5.76 -3.44 9.42
N ALA A 89 5.23 -4.32 10.27
CA ALA A 89 5.64 -4.43 11.67
C ALA A 89 7.13 -4.83 11.82
N ALA A 90 7.63 -5.64 10.90
CA ALA A 90 9.04 -6.06 10.87
C ALA A 90 10.00 -4.96 10.34
N ALA A 91 9.49 -3.84 9.83
CA ALA A 91 10.28 -2.71 9.31
C ALA A 91 10.09 -1.43 10.16
N PRO A 92 10.59 -1.39 11.41
CA PRO A 92 10.28 -0.31 12.37
C PRO A 92 10.82 1.08 11.97
N LYS A 93 11.80 1.12 11.06
CA LYS A 93 12.40 2.37 10.53
C LYS A 93 11.80 2.81 9.19
N LEU A 94 10.73 2.16 8.73
CA LEU A 94 10.11 2.44 7.46
C LEU A 94 9.59 3.89 7.42
N THR A 95 10.02 4.63 6.40
CA THR A 95 9.60 6.02 6.15
C THR A 95 8.97 6.18 4.77
N LYS A 96 9.20 5.24 3.86
CA LYS A 96 8.63 5.23 2.53
C LYS A 96 8.03 3.86 2.22
N LEU A 97 6.77 3.86 1.81
CA LEU A 97 6.06 2.65 1.37
C LEU A 97 5.54 2.88 -0.04
N GLU A 98 5.87 1.97 -0.96
CA GLU A 98 5.29 1.89 -2.29
C GLU A 98 4.51 0.58 -2.43
N LEU A 99 3.23 0.68 -2.81
CA LEU A 99 2.38 -0.47 -3.09
C LEU A 99 1.95 -0.43 -4.56
N GLY A 100 2.33 -1.45 -5.32
CA GLY A 100 1.86 -1.64 -6.68
C GLY A 100 1.03 -2.91 -6.79
N PHE A 101 -0.29 -2.80 -7.00
CA PHE A 101 -1.17 -3.96 -7.13
C PHE A 101 -1.78 -4.02 -8.53
N ALA A 102 -1.19 -4.86 -9.39
CA ALA A 102 -1.67 -5.00 -10.75
C ALA A 102 -2.96 -5.83 -10.88
N GLY A 103 -3.40 -6.49 -9.82
CA GLY A 103 -4.56 -7.36 -9.86
C GLY A 103 -5.89 -6.61 -9.84
N TYR A 104 -6.98 -7.33 -10.08
CA TYR A 104 -8.31 -6.90 -9.68
C TYR A 104 -9.05 -7.97 -8.90
N ALA A 105 -9.86 -7.52 -7.94
CA ALA A 105 -10.77 -8.39 -7.22
C ALA A 105 -11.83 -8.93 -8.20
N PRO A 106 -12.15 -10.25 -8.17
CA PRO A 106 -13.27 -10.77 -8.95
C PRO A 106 -14.57 -10.04 -8.58
N ASP A 107 -15.48 -9.82 -9.53
CA ASP A 107 -16.77 -9.11 -9.33
C ASP A 107 -17.63 -9.69 -8.19
N SER A 108 -17.40 -10.96 -7.85
CA SER A 108 -18.10 -11.69 -6.78
C SER A 108 -17.51 -11.50 -5.38
N VAL A 109 -16.37 -10.80 -5.25
CA VAL A 109 -15.66 -10.64 -3.98
C VAL A 109 -15.33 -9.17 -3.75
N THR A 110 -16.18 -8.49 -2.99
CA THR A 110 -15.89 -7.14 -2.49
C THR A 110 -15.12 -7.20 -1.17
N TYR A 111 -13.93 -6.59 -1.11
CA TYR A 111 -13.15 -6.52 0.13
C TYR A 111 -13.36 -5.18 0.80
N ALA A 112 -14.20 -5.13 1.82
CA ALA A 112 -14.25 -3.97 2.72
C ALA A 112 -13.16 -4.12 3.79
N PRO A 113 -12.14 -3.25 3.82
CA PRO A 113 -11.09 -3.35 4.81
C PRO A 113 -11.53 -2.69 6.12
N SER A 114 -11.12 -3.26 7.26
CA SER A 114 -11.38 -2.70 8.59
C SER A 114 -10.16 -2.87 9.49
N LEU A 115 -10.06 -2.03 10.53
CA LEU A 115 -9.12 -2.28 11.62
C LEU A 115 -9.80 -3.13 12.69
N GLU A 116 -9.06 -4.08 13.26
CA GLU A 116 -9.53 -4.89 14.38
C GLU A 116 -10.09 -4.00 15.50
N GLY A 117 -11.31 -4.30 15.94
CA GLY A 117 -12.00 -3.54 16.99
C GLY A 117 -12.75 -2.29 16.52
N THR A 118 -12.73 -1.97 15.21
CA THR A 118 -13.63 -0.95 14.63
C THR A 118 -14.89 -1.59 14.06
N GLN A 119 -16.06 -0.98 14.29
CA GLN A 119 -17.29 -1.39 13.63
C GLN A 119 -17.27 -0.90 12.18
N ALA A 120 -17.48 -1.82 11.22
CA ALA A 120 -17.73 -1.47 9.83
C ALA A 120 -18.93 -0.52 9.75
N THR A 121 -18.78 0.61 9.04
CA THR A 121 -19.90 1.52 8.83
C THR A 121 -20.77 0.99 7.70
N THR A 122 -22.02 1.45 7.59
CA THR A 122 -22.95 0.99 6.52
C THR A 122 -22.46 1.28 5.10
N ALA A 123 -21.44 2.14 4.93
CA ALA A 123 -20.75 2.37 3.65
C ALA A 123 -19.73 1.26 3.31
N ASP A 124 -19.40 0.39 4.27
CA ASP A 124 -18.42 -0.70 4.18
C ASP A 124 -19.10 -2.08 4.04
N ILE A 125 -20.40 -2.14 3.75
CA ILE A 125 -21.11 -3.43 3.68
C ILE A 125 -20.73 -4.12 2.37
N PRO A 126 -19.98 -5.24 2.40
CA PRO A 126 -19.69 -5.98 1.19
C PRO A 126 -20.98 -6.49 0.54
N ALA A 127 -20.93 -6.70 -0.78
CA ALA A 127 -21.94 -7.48 -1.47
C ALA A 127 -22.16 -8.83 -0.75
N ALA A 128 -23.38 -9.36 -0.81
CA ALA A 128 -23.72 -10.62 -0.14
C ALA A 128 -22.76 -11.74 -0.55
N GLY A 129 -22.00 -12.28 0.41
CA GLY A 129 -21.03 -13.36 0.21
C GLY A 129 -19.56 -12.95 0.26
N ALA A 130 -19.24 -11.65 0.32
CA ALA A 130 -17.85 -11.22 0.44
C ALA A 130 -17.34 -11.30 1.90
N THR A 131 -16.05 -11.64 2.04
CA THR A 131 -15.36 -11.67 3.34
C THR A 131 -14.56 -10.39 3.50
N PRO A 132 -14.83 -9.57 4.53
CA PRO A 132 -14.06 -8.36 4.77
C PRO A 132 -12.62 -8.72 5.18
N LEU A 133 -11.67 -7.86 4.81
CA LEU A 133 -10.29 -7.97 5.27
C LEU A 133 -10.16 -7.21 6.59
N VAL A 134 -9.60 -7.85 7.61
CA VAL A 134 -9.42 -7.24 8.93
C VAL A 134 -7.94 -7.05 9.20
N TYR A 135 -7.48 -5.81 9.25
CA TYR A 135 -6.10 -5.49 9.60
C TYR A 135 -5.94 -5.43 11.13
N PRO A 136 -4.83 -5.92 11.69
CA PRO A 136 -4.60 -5.86 13.13
C PRO A 136 -4.52 -4.40 13.60
N SER A 137 -4.96 -4.13 14.82
CA SER A 137 -4.92 -2.78 15.40
C SER A 137 -3.50 -2.17 15.47
N THR A 138 -2.46 -2.99 15.43
CA THR A 138 -1.04 -2.58 15.36
C THR A 138 -0.62 -2.09 13.98
N PHE A 139 -1.43 -2.29 12.94
CA PHE A 139 -1.15 -1.83 11.57
C PHE A 139 -0.92 -0.32 11.53
N ALA A 140 -1.82 0.45 12.16
CA ALA A 140 -1.72 1.90 12.26
C ALA A 140 -0.39 2.36 12.87
N LYS A 141 0.08 1.67 13.92
CA LYS A 141 1.39 1.96 14.54
C LYS A 141 2.55 1.71 13.59
N SER A 142 2.45 0.67 12.76
CA SER A 142 3.50 0.28 11.80
C SER A 142 3.69 1.30 10.69
N ILE A 143 2.64 2.05 10.34
CA ILE A 143 2.69 3.11 9.33
C ILE A 143 2.82 4.53 9.91
N GLY A 144 2.83 4.68 11.25
CA GLY A 144 2.92 5.97 11.93
C GLY A 144 4.15 6.81 11.57
N ASN A 145 5.24 6.16 11.15
CA ASN A 145 6.49 6.83 10.76
C ASN A 145 6.58 7.18 9.27
N LEU A 146 5.59 6.81 8.45
CA LEU A 146 5.62 7.09 7.02
C LEU A 146 5.70 8.60 6.75
N VAL A 147 6.62 8.94 5.87
CA VAL A 147 6.86 10.27 5.31
C VAL A 147 6.42 10.32 3.86
N SER A 148 6.50 9.19 3.15
CA SER A 148 6.12 9.05 1.75
C SER A 148 5.29 7.78 1.55
N PHE A 149 4.14 7.92 0.89
CA PHE A 149 3.30 6.81 0.49
C PHE A 149 2.96 6.93 -0.99
N ILE A 150 3.21 5.85 -1.73
CA ILE A 150 2.94 5.74 -3.16
C ILE A 150 2.09 4.50 -3.39
N ALA A 151 0.99 4.66 -4.10
CA ALA A 151 0.13 3.56 -4.51
C ALA A 151 -0.12 3.59 -6.01
N THR A 152 0.03 2.44 -6.66
CA THR A 152 -0.32 2.23 -8.07
C THR A 152 -1.11 0.92 -8.19
N GLY A 153 -1.95 0.80 -9.22
CA GLY A 153 -2.83 -0.36 -9.33
C GLY A 153 -4.09 -0.27 -8.46
N GLN A 154 -4.81 -1.38 -8.28
CA GLN A 154 -6.02 -1.43 -7.46
C GLN A 154 -5.68 -1.72 -6.00
N VAL A 155 -5.55 -0.67 -5.18
CA VAL A 155 -5.16 -0.80 -3.76
C VAL A 155 -6.32 -0.63 -2.78
N ASP A 156 -7.56 -0.74 -3.24
CA ASP A 156 -8.78 -0.49 -2.43
C ASP A 156 -8.87 -1.42 -1.21
N PHE A 157 -8.22 -2.57 -1.27
CA PHE A 157 -8.12 -3.54 -0.18
C PHE A 157 -7.32 -3.07 1.05
N VAL A 158 -6.57 -1.96 0.93
CA VAL A 158 -5.71 -1.46 2.01
C VAL A 158 -5.70 0.06 2.11
N LEU A 159 -5.99 0.77 1.02
CA LEU A 159 -5.97 2.23 0.97
C LEU A 159 -6.83 2.88 2.07
N PRO A 160 -8.09 2.47 2.32
CA PRO A 160 -8.90 3.07 3.38
C PRO A 160 -8.29 2.90 4.77
N VAL A 161 -7.59 1.79 5.03
CA VAL A 161 -6.93 1.53 6.32
C VAL A 161 -5.65 2.35 6.44
N ILE A 162 -4.86 2.47 5.38
CA ILE A 162 -3.66 3.31 5.37
C ILE A 162 -4.07 4.76 5.61
N LEU A 163 -4.97 5.29 4.78
CA LEU A 163 -5.49 6.66 4.88
C LEU A 163 -6.17 6.89 6.22
N GLY A 164 -6.91 5.89 6.70
CA GLY A 164 -7.61 5.93 7.97
C GLY A 164 -6.69 6.00 9.20
N SER A 165 -5.45 5.54 9.04
CA SER A 165 -4.42 5.49 10.07
C SER A 165 -3.40 6.63 9.96
N LEU A 166 -3.67 7.65 9.14
CA LEU A 166 -2.75 8.77 8.95
C LEU A 166 -2.75 9.80 10.08
N ASP A 167 -3.64 9.67 11.07
CA ASP A 167 -3.65 10.55 12.23
C ASP A 167 -2.28 10.54 12.96
N GLY A 168 -1.72 11.73 13.15
CA GLY A 168 -0.38 11.90 13.75
C GLY A 168 0.81 11.43 12.88
N THR A 169 0.61 10.99 11.64
CA THR A 169 1.72 10.54 10.76
C THR A 169 2.66 11.67 10.37
N LYS A 170 3.84 11.36 9.84
CA LYS A 170 4.82 12.34 9.31
C LYS A 170 4.69 12.54 7.79
N LEU A 171 3.55 12.15 7.21
CA LEU A 171 3.37 12.12 5.77
C LEU A 171 3.57 13.52 5.17
N THR A 172 4.50 13.61 4.22
CA THR A 172 4.78 14.82 3.42
C THR A 172 4.70 14.57 1.92
N GLU A 173 4.60 13.31 1.51
CA GLU A 173 4.43 12.90 0.13
C GLU A 173 3.33 11.85 0.00
N LEU A 174 2.38 12.12 -0.88
CA LEU A 174 1.32 11.19 -1.27
C LEU A 174 1.26 11.13 -2.80
N ALA A 175 1.37 9.92 -3.36
CA ALA A 175 1.19 9.68 -4.79
C ALA A 175 0.21 8.52 -5.03
N LEU A 176 -0.93 8.82 -5.66
CA LEU A 176 -1.95 7.85 -6.04
C LEU A 176 -2.01 7.77 -7.57
N GLY A 177 -1.79 6.57 -8.11
CA GLY A 177 -1.81 6.26 -9.54
C GLY A 177 -3.20 6.37 -10.17
N ASP A 178 -3.26 6.19 -11.48
CA ASP A 178 -4.45 6.37 -12.33
C ASP A 178 -5.56 5.33 -12.10
N THR A 179 -5.18 4.14 -11.67
CA THR A 179 -6.11 3.06 -11.31
C THR A 179 -6.58 3.11 -9.86
N VAL A 180 -6.07 4.04 -9.05
CA VAL A 180 -6.49 4.21 -7.66
C VAL A 180 -7.72 5.11 -7.65
N VAL A 181 -8.75 4.78 -6.90
CA VAL A 181 -10.00 5.57 -6.87
C VAL A 181 -10.37 5.87 -5.41
N PRO A 182 -9.74 6.86 -4.76
CA PRO A 182 -10.09 7.24 -3.41
C PRO A 182 -11.48 7.90 -3.39
N SER A 183 -12.29 7.54 -2.40
CA SER A 183 -13.59 8.15 -2.16
C SER A 183 -13.45 9.62 -1.71
N SER A 184 -14.52 10.41 -1.93
CA SER A 184 -14.56 11.80 -1.45
C SER A 184 -14.33 11.91 0.05
N ALA A 185 -14.83 10.94 0.84
CA ALA A 185 -14.64 10.90 2.29
C ALA A 185 -13.18 10.68 2.69
N GLU A 186 -12.46 9.81 1.98
CA GLU A 186 -11.02 9.59 2.19
C GLU A 186 -10.20 10.83 1.87
N LEU A 187 -10.53 11.53 0.76
CA LEU A 187 -9.87 12.77 0.38
C LEU A 187 -10.13 13.91 1.37
N GLU A 188 -11.36 14.01 1.90
CA GLU A 188 -11.70 15.00 2.93
C GLU A 188 -10.98 14.72 4.26
N LYS A 189 -10.90 13.44 4.66
CA LYS A 189 -10.12 13.03 5.84
C LYS A 189 -8.64 13.37 5.66
N LEU A 190 -8.07 13.05 4.50
CA LEU A 190 -6.70 13.44 4.14
C LEU A 190 -6.50 14.95 4.27
N ALA A 191 -7.45 15.76 3.81
CA ALA A 191 -7.37 17.22 3.93
C ALA A 191 -7.32 17.69 5.39
N ALA A 192 -8.07 17.03 6.27
CA ALA A 192 -8.09 17.34 7.71
C ALA A 192 -6.79 16.93 8.43
N GLU A 193 -6.17 15.81 8.06
CA GLU A 193 -5.07 15.20 8.83
C GLU A 193 -3.67 15.56 8.31
N THR A 194 -3.54 15.87 7.02
CA THR A 194 -2.22 15.88 6.38
C THR A 194 -1.58 17.23 6.19
N GLY A 195 -2.19 18.35 6.63
CA GLY A 195 -1.91 19.80 6.38
C GLY A 195 -0.46 20.34 6.35
N LYS A 196 0.46 19.54 5.82
CA LYS A 196 1.93 19.56 5.78
C LYS A 196 2.45 18.76 4.58
N LEU A 197 1.59 18.26 3.69
CA LEU A 197 2.02 17.65 2.44
C LEU A 197 2.85 18.66 1.65
N GLN A 198 3.98 18.19 1.14
CA GLN A 198 4.89 18.93 0.26
C GLN A 198 4.81 18.42 -1.18
N ARG A 199 4.44 17.15 -1.38
CA ARG A 199 4.25 16.55 -2.70
C ARG A 199 2.92 15.81 -2.74
N LEU A 200 2.10 16.13 -3.75
CA LEU A 200 0.81 15.48 -3.97
C LEU A 200 0.66 15.14 -5.46
N TYR A 201 0.54 13.85 -5.76
CA TYR A 201 0.22 13.36 -7.10
C TYR A 201 -1.05 12.53 -7.03
N LEU A 202 -2.07 12.96 -7.75
CA LEU A 202 -3.34 12.26 -7.91
C LEU A 202 -3.55 12.07 -9.41
N ALA A 203 -3.15 10.91 -9.93
CA ALA A 203 -3.51 10.49 -11.30
C ALA A 203 -4.88 9.79 -11.35
N ALA A 204 -5.44 9.53 -10.17
CA ALA A 204 -6.70 8.89 -9.88
C ALA A 204 -7.93 9.62 -10.45
N ASN A 205 -8.99 8.86 -10.79
CA ASN A 205 -10.32 9.39 -11.06
C ASN A 205 -10.95 9.92 -9.74
N VAL A 206 -10.69 11.18 -9.41
CA VAL A 206 -11.04 11.76 -8.11
C VAL A 206 -12.16 12.78 -8.20
N ASP A 207 -12.97 12.85 -7.15
CA ASP A 207 -13.91 13.94 -6.95
C ASP A 207 -13.18 15.30 -6.91
N THR A 208 -13.48 16.16 -7.87
CA THR A 208 -12.82 17.46 -8.05
C THR A 208 -12.96 18.37 -6.83
N ALA A 209 -14.10 18.35 -6.15
CA ALA A 209 -14.35 19.20 -4.99
C ALA A 209 -13.53 18.72 -3.78
N ALA A 210 -13.47 17.41 -3.54
CA ALA A 210 -12.68 16.82 -2.48
C ALA A 210 -11.17 16.98 -2.74
N ALA A 211 -10.72 16.75 -3.98
CA ALA A 211 -9.33 16.98 -4.39
C ALA A 211 -8.93 18.45 -4.20
N LYS A 212 -9.81 19.38 -4.55
CA LYS A 212 -9.57 20.82 -4.32
C LYS A 212 -9.43 21.14 -2.83
N LYS A 213 -10.28 20.60 -1.97
CA LYS A 213 -10.16 20.78 -0.51
C LYS A 213 -8.82 20.26 0.02
N LEU A 214 -8.36 19.10 -0.47
CA LEU A 214 -7.08 18.52 -0.09
C LEU A 214 -5.89 19.41 -0.47
N VAL A 215 -5.91 19.97 -1.69
CA VAL A 215 -4.89 20.93 -2.14
C VAL A 215 -4.93 22.20 -1.29
N ASP A 216 -6.11 22.78 -1.06
CA ASP A 216 -6.28 24.03 -0.31
C ASP A 216 -5.88 23.89 1.18
N ALA A 217 -6.06 22.69 1.76
CA ALA A 217 -5.61 22.36 3.11
C ALA A 217 -4.08 22.27 3.23
N ASN A 218 -3.37 21.96 2.13
CA ASN A 218 -1.93 21.75 2.11
C ASN A 218 -1.20 22.92 1.42
N LYS A 219 -1.22 24.10 2.04
CA LYS A 219 -0.60 25.33 1.50
C LYS A 219 0.93 25.26 1.29
N GLY A 220 1.59 24.24 1.83
CA GLY A 220 3.04 24.00 1.71
C GLY A 220 3.44 23.11 0.53
N LEU A 221 2.53 22.77 -0.37
CA LEU A 221 2.81 21.94 -1.54
C LEU A 221 3.85 22.62 -2.45
N LYS A 222 4.94 21.89 -2.71
CA LYS A 222 6.01 22.26 -3.65
C LYS A 222 5.76 21.64 -5.02
N GLU A 223 5.14 20.46 -5.04
CA GLU A 223 4.77 19.75 -6.26
C GLU A 223 3.35 19.22 -6.15
N THR A 224 2.54 19.55 -7.15
CA THR A 224 1.14 19.11 -7.23
C THR A 224 0.84 18.69 -8.66
N ARG A 225 0.35 17.47 -8.84
CA ARG A 225 -0.28 17.03 -10.10
C ARG A 225 -1.60 16.38 -9.77
N VAL A 226 -2.70 16.94 -10.27
CA VAL A 226 -4.03 16.35 -10.12
C VAL A 226 -4.60 16.21 -11.53
N TYR A 227 -4.86 14.98 -11.93
CA TYR A 227 -5.52 14.66 -13.20
C TYR A 227 -6.99 14.43 -12.90
N VAL A 228 -7.83 15.36 -13.35
CA VAL A 228 -9.28 15.23 -13.28
C VAL A 228 -9.72 14.78 -14.67
N LEU A 229 -10.41 13.63 -14.76
CA LEU A 229 -11.08 13.23 -15.99
C LEU A 229 -12.45 13.93 -16.02
N ASP A 230 -12.68 14.73 -17.08
CA ASP A 230 -13.96 15.40 -17.36
C ASP A 230 -15.08 14.42 -17.71
#